data_AF-A0A7J7LZW2-F1
#
_entry.id   AF-A0A7J7LZW2-F1
#
_cell.length_a   1.000
_cell.length_b   1.000
_cell.length_c   1.000
_cell.angle_alpha   90.00
_cell.angle_beta   90.00
_cell.angle_gamma   90.00
#
_symmetry.space_group_name_H-M   'P 1'
#
loop_
_entity.id
_entity.type
_entity.pdbx_description
1 polymer ?
#
loop_
_entity_poly.entity_id
_entity_poly.type
_entity_poly.pdbx_seq_one_letter_code
_entity_poly.pdbx_strand_id
1 'polypeptide(L)'
;MLEAQSINESDLDWYVQVFCLIDFNSMKGFPKDPKDATIKNLVCGKNVLIDIRIHTTYVKAVRSSQHFIYIENRYFLGSSYNWTQCKYLGANNLIPMEITLKIASKIRANERFSMYVVVPMWPEDVPTGIAT
;
A
#
# COMPACT_ATOMS: atom_id res chain seq x y z
N MET A 1 4.92 -4.76 40.60
CA MET A 1 4.35 -3.41 40.43
C MET A 1 5.01 -2.83 39.19
N LEU A 2 4.31 -2.82 38.05
CA LEU A 2 4.82 -2.17 36.83
C LEU A 2 4.45 -0.70 36.95
N GLU A 3 5.44 0.17 37.09
CA GLU A 3 5.24 1.61 37.03
C GLU A 3 4.82 1.99 35.61
N ALA A 4 3.66 2.63 35.48
CA ALA A 4 3.27 3.27 34.24
C ALA A 4 4.18 4.49 34.05
N GLN A 5 5.06 4.44 33.03
CA GLN A 5 5.79 5.62 32.58
C GLN A 5 4.78 6.71 32.21
N SER A 6 4.87 7.88 32.85
CA SER A 6 4.10 9.05 32.48
C SER A 6 4.58 9.53 31.11
N ILE A 7 3.71 9.48 30.11
CA ILE A 7 3.97 10.02 28.77
C ILE A 7 3.94 11.54 28.90
N ASN A 8 5.03 12.23 28.56
CA ASN A 8 5.03 13.70 28.56
C ASN A 8 4.21 14.20 27.37
N GLU A 9 3.48 15.32 27.49
CA GLU A 9 2.66 15.86 26.40
C GLU A 9 3.48 16.18 25.13
N SER A 10 4.78 16.44 25.26
CA SER A 10 5.72 16.62 24.14
C SER A 10 6.01 15.34 23.35
N ASP A 11 5.70 14.16 23.91
CA ASP A 11 5.87 12.87 23.24
C ASP A 11 4.69 12.53 22.30
N LEU A 12 3.70 13.42 22.20
CA LEU A 12 2.49 13.25 21.38
C LEU A 12 2.56 13.98 20.03
N ASP A 13 3.73 14.49 19.63
CA ASP A 13 3.89 15.18 18.36
C ASP A 13 3.74 14.21 17.16
N TRP A 14 2.85 14.55 16.22
CA TRP A 14 2.60 13.76 15.02
C TRP A 14 3.29 14.33 13.79
N TYR A 15 4.17 13.54 13.18
CA TYR A 15 4.69 13.82 11.85
C TYR A 15 3.76 13.21 10.79
N VAL A 16 2.97 14.04 10.12
CA VAL A 16 1.99 13.61 9.13
C VAL A 16 2.46 13.97 7.72
N GLN A 17 2.33 13.01 6.80
CA GLN A 17 2.54 13.23 5.36
C GLN A 17 1.30 12.78 4.58
N VAL A 18 0.81 13.65 3.69
CA VAL A 18 -0.34 13.36 2.84
C VAL A 18 0.12 12.73 1.52
N PHE A 19 -0.58 11.67 1.09
CA PHE A 19 -0.35 10.97 -0.15
C PHE A 19 -1.66 10.82 -0.93
N CYS A 20 -1.57 10.88 -2.26
CA CYS A 20 -2.71 10.64 -3.15
C CYS A 20 -2.34 9.67 -4.27
N LEU A 21 -3.37 9.16 -4.95
CA LEU A 21 -3.27 8.47 -6.22
C LEU A 21 -4.14 9.23 -7.21
N ILE A 22 -3.52 10.02 -8.08
CA ILE A 22 -4.24 10.92 -8.99
C ILE A 22 -3.45 11.09 -10.29
N ASP A 23 -4.15 11.24 -11.41
CA ASP A 23 -3.54 11.50 -12.71
C ASP A 23 -3.68 12.97 -13.14
N PHE A 24 -2.93 13.35 -14.17
CA PHE A 24 -2.99 14.67 -14.79
C PHE A 24 -4.40 15.09 -15.20
N ASN A 25 -5.24 14.15 -15.64
CA ASN A 25 -6.58 14.48 -16.15
C ASN A 25 -7.55 14.86 -15.03
N SER A 26 -7.27 14.41 -13.82
CA SER A 26 -8.09 14.63 -12.63
C SER A 26 -7.74 15.94 -11.90
N MET A 27 -6.64 16.62 -12.24
CA MET A 27 -6.18 17.82 -11.54
C MET A 27 -5.35 18.78 -12.41
N LYS A 28 -5.59 20.10 -12.29
CA LYS A 28 -4.73 21.13 -12.90
C LYS A 28 -3.43 21.32 -12.09
N GLY A 29 -2.32 21.61 -12.77
CA GLY A 29 -1.06 22.01 -12.11
C GLY A 29 0.03 20.92 -12.05
N PHE A 30 -0.17 19.79 -12.74
CA PHE A 30 0.90 18.84 -12.98
C PHE A 30 2.03 19.46 -13.82
N PRO A 31 3.30 19.17 -13.50
CA PRO A 31 4.43 19.69 -14.25
C PRO A 31 4.41 19.18 -15.70
N LYS A 32 4.77 20.05 -16.64
CA LYS A 32 4.86 19.70 -18.06
C LYS A 32 6.23 19.12 -18.43
N ASP A 33 7.28 19.48 -17.68
CA ASP A 33 8.62 18.94 -17.88
C ASP A 33 8.73 17.56 -17.16
N PRO A 34 9.14 16.49 -17.86
CA PRO A 34 9.40 15.18 -17.27
C PRO A 34 10.42 15.20 -16.11
N LYS A 35 11.38 16.13 -16.13
CA LYS A 35 12.38 16.29 -15.05
C LYS A 35 11.70 16.72 -13.76
N ASP A 36 10.81 17.71 -13.83
CA ASP A 36 10.03 18.20 -12.69
C ASP A 36 9.03 17.14 -12.19
N ALA A 37 8.50 16.31 -13.08
CA ALA A 37 7.63 15.19 -12.72
C ALA A 37 8.37 14.17 -11.83
N THR A 38 9.61 13.86 -12.17
CA THR A 38 10.44 12.90 -11.42
C THR A 38 10.75 13.43 -10.02
N ILE A 39 11.07 14.73 -9.91
CA ILE A 39 11.32 15.41 -8.61
C ILE A 39 10.09 15.33 -7.70
N LYS A 40 8.88 15.38 -8.27
CA LYS A 40 7.62 15.28 -7.53
C LYS A 40 7.13 13.84 -7.31
N ASN A 41 7.96 12.83 -7.59
CA ASN A 41 7.60 11.39 -7.52
C ASN A 41 6.41 11.00 -8.40
N LEU A 42 6.21 11.71 -9.51
CA LEU A 42 5.22 11.35 -10.52
C LEU A 42 5.82 10.33 -11.48
N VAL A 43 5.05 9.32 -11.86
CA VAL A 43 5.43 8.33 -12.86
C VAL A 43 4.66 8.55 -14.15
N CYS A 44 5.28 8.26 -15.29
CA CYS A 44 4.59 8.30 -16.58
C CYS A 44 3.99 6.92 -16.89
N GLY A 45 2.66 6.84 -16.99
CA GLY A 45 1.93 5.65 -17.41
C GLY A 45 1.04 5.97 -18.61
N LYS A 46 1.17 5.21 -19.71
CA LYS A 46 0.39 5.43 -20.96
C LYS A 46 0.41 6.89 -21.44
N ASN A 47 1.57 7.55 -21.38
CA ASN A 47 1.79 8.97 -21.72
C ASN A 47 1.07 9.99 -20.81
N VAL A 48 0.62 9.57 -19.64
CA VAL A 48 0.01 10.44 -18.62
C VAL A 48 0.86 10.42 -17.35
N LEU A 49 1.05 11.58 -16.73
CA LEU A 49 1.69 11.67 -15.42
C LEU A 49 0.71 11.26 -14.32
N ILE A 50 1.18 10.39 -13.42
CA ILE A 50 0.39 9.80 -12.35
C ILE A 50 1.18 9.94 -11.04
N ASP A 51 0.52 10.47 -10.01
CA ASP A 51 1.00 10.38 -8.64
C ASP A 51 0.67 8.99 -8.10
N ILE A 52 1.67 8.21 -7.68
CA ILE A 52 1.51 6.86 -7.12
C ILE A 52 1.94 6.77 -5.66
N ARG A 53 1.91 7.90 -4.93
CA ARG A 53 2.47 7.98 -3.58
C ARG A 53 1.74 7.11 -2.56
N ILE A 54 0.43 6.87 -2.70
CA ILE A 54 -0.25 5.87 -1.86
C ILE A 54 0.42 4.50 -2.02
N HIS A 55 0.60 4.04 -3.26
CA HIS A 55 1.20 2.72 -3.53
C HIS A 55 2.63 2.61 -2.98
N THR A 56 3.48 3.58 -3.31
CA THR A 56 4.89 3.56 -2.88
C THR A 56 5.04 3.66 -1.36
N THR A 57 4.15 4.38 -0.69
CA THR A 57 4.15 4.48 0.79
C THR A 57 3.78 3.15 1.43
N TYR A 58 2.76 2.45 0.93
CA TYR A 58 2.42 1.10 1.42
C TYR A 58 3.60 0.13 1.23
N VAL A 59 4.26 0.14 0.07
CA VAL A 59 5.47 -0.67 -0.18
C VAL A 59 6.57 -0.35 0.85
N LYS A 60 6.84 0.94 1.09
CA LYS A 60 7.83 1.37 2.09
C LYS A 60 7.48 0.87 3.49
N ALA A 61 6.22 1.04 3.91
CA ALA A 61 5.75 0.60 5.23
C ALA A 61 5.87 -0.91 5.43
N VAL A 62 5.53 -1.72 4.41
CA VAL A 62 5.70 -3.17 4.45
C VAL A 62 7.18 -3.54 4.59
N ARG A 63 8.06 -2.95 3.78
CA ARG A 63 9.50 -3.24 3.82
C ARG A 63 10.12 -2.87 5.17
N SER A 64 9.73 -1.73 5.76
CA SER A 64 10.26 -1.24 7.03
C SER A 64 9.66 -1.92 8.28
N SER A 65 8.53 -2.61 8.15
CA SER A 65 7.87 -3.30 9.28
C SER A 65 8.81 -4.31 9.97
N GLN A 66 8.79 -4.39 11.30
CA GLN A 66 9.72 -5.27 12.04
C GLN A 66 9.05 -6.43 12.74
N HIS A 67 7.81 -6.25 13.20
CA HIS A 67 7.15 -7.20 14.11
C HIS A 67 5.84 -7.74 13.56
N PHE A 68 4.97 -6.87 13.05
CA PHE A 68 3.73 -7.32 12.45
C PHE A 68 3.19 -6.30 11.45
N ILE A 69 2.21 -6.73 10.66
CA ILE A 69 1.39 -5.89 9.80
C ILE A 69 -0.08 -6.15 10.16
N TYR A 70 -0.85 -5.09 10.33
CA TYR A 70 -2.31 -5.15 10.43
C TYR A 70 -2.90 -4.32 9.29
N ILE A 71 -3.78 -4.95 8.51
CA ILE A 71 -4.48 -4.31 7.39
C ILE A 71 -5.97 -4.55 7.59
N GLU A 72 -6.73 -3.47 7.65
CA GLU A 72 -8.17 -3.49 7.46
C GLU A 72 -8.47 -2.75 6.16
N ASN A 73 -9.10 -3.44 5.20
CA ASN A 73 -9.39 -2.85 3.90
C ASN A 73 -10.62 -3.52 3.30
N ARG A 74 -11.38 -2.76 2.50
CA ARG A 74 -12.51 -3.27 1.73
C ARG A 74 -12.09 -4.32 0.72
N TYR A 75 -10.91 -4.16 0.11
CA TYR A 75 -10.35 -5.10 -0.85
C TYR A 75 -8.92 -5.49 -0.50
N PHE A 76 -8.56 -6.74 -0.75
CA PHE A 76 -7.19 -7.22 -0.64
C PHE A 76 -6.83 -8.09 -1.85
N LEU A 77 -6.44 -7.42 -2.93
CA LEU A 77 -6.12 -8.05 -4.22
C LEU A 77 -4.97 -7.32 -4.90
N GLY A 78 -4.10 -8.05 -5.58
CA GLY A 78 -2.98 -7.48 -6.30
C GLY A 78 -1.95 -8.52 -6.72
N SER A 79 -0.86 -8.03 -7.31
CA SER A 79 0.25 -8.82 -7.81
C SER A 79 -0.17 -9.93 -8.79
N SER A 80 -1.15 -9.62 -9.67
CA SER A 80 -1.72 -10.60 -10.62
C SER A 80 -0.70 -11.22 -11.56
N TYR A 81 0.41 -10.53 -11.84
CA TYR A 81 1.53 -11.06 -12.62
C TYR A 81 2.10 -12.37 -12.04
N ASN A 82 1.92 -12.64 -10.74
CA ASN A 82 2.37 -13.86 -10.07
C ASN A 82 1.24 -14.83 -9.69
N TRP A 83 0.02 -14.63 -10.19
CA TRP A 83 -1.06 -15.61 -9.99
C TRP A 83 -0.84 -16.84 -10.87
N THR A 84 -1.39 -17.98 -10.49
CA THR A 84 -1.29 -19.22 -11.29
C THR A 84 -2.06 -19.10 -12.61
N GLN A 85 -3.18 -18.39 -12.61
CA GLN A 85 -4.04 -18.13 -13.76
C GLN A 85 -4.40 -16.64 -13.83
N CYS A 86 -4.95 -16.19 -14.96
CA CYS A 86 -5.46 -14.83 -15.14
C CYS A 86 -4.43 -13.70 -14.88
N LYS A 87 -3.15 -13.93 -15.21
CA LYS A 87 -2.06 -12.97 -14.97
C LYS A 87 -2.24 -11.61 -15.66
N TYR A 88 -3.04 -11.57 -16.73
CA TYR A 88 -3.27 -10.40 -17.57
C TYR A 88 -4.39 -9.47 -17.09
N LEU A 89 -5.03 -9.74 -15.94
CA LEU A 89 -6.13 -8.93 -15.40
C LEU A 89 -5.72 -7.53 -14.91
N GLY A 90 -4.42 -7.22 -14.89
CA GLY A 90 -3.94 -5.85 -14.66
C GLY A 90 -3.93 -5.38 -13.20
N ALA A 91 -4.23 -6.25 -12.23
CA ALA A 91 -4.10 -5.97 -10.80
C ALA A 91 -2.61 -6.01 -10.37
N ASN A 92 -1.81 -5.11 -10.93
CA ASN A 92 -0.34 -5.15 -10.87
C ASN A 92 0.27 -4.46 -9.64
N ASN A 93 -0.53 -4.05 -8.65
CA ASN A 93 0.01 -3.45 -7.44
C ASN A 93 0.88 -4.49 -6.69
N LEU A 94 2.00 -4.02 -6.12
CA LEU A 94 2.99 -4.84 -5.44
C LEU A 94 2.62 -5.26 -4.01
N ILE A 95 1.50 -4.77 -3.45
CA ILE A 95 1.25 -4.85 -1.99
C ILE A 95 1.20 -6.31 -1.50
N PRO A 96 0.43 -7.24 -2.11
CA PRO A 96 0.43 -8.64 -1.68
C PRO A 96 1.80 -9.33 -1.83
N MET A 97 2.54 -9.01 -2.90
CA MET A 97 3.85 -9.62 -3.13
C MET A 97 4.90 -9.13 -2.11
N GLU A 98 4.97 -7.82 -1.84
CA GLU A 98 5.90 -7.26 -0.84
C GLU A 98 5.69 -7.88 0.54
N ILE A 99 4.42 -8.05 0.90
CA ILE A 99 4.01 -8.73 2.13
C ILE A 99 4.51 -10.18 2.15
N THR A 100 4.27 -10.91 1.06
CA THR A 100 4.65 -12.33 0.95
C THR A 100 6.16 -12.49 1.08
N LEU A 101 6.92 -11.63 0.40
CA LEU A 101 8.38 -11.59 0.47
C LEU A 101 8.87 -11.20 1.87
N LYS A 102 8.20 -10.26 2.55
CA LYS A 102 8.53 -9.87 3.93
C LYS A 102 8.37 -11.05 4.89
N ILE A 103 7.24 -11.76 4.83
CA ILE A 103 6.98 -12.93 5.66
C ILE A 103 8.02 -14.02 5.35
N ALA A 104 8.25 -14.32 4.07
CA ALA A 104 9.23 -15.32 3.67
C ALA A 104 10.66 -14.95 4.12
N SER A 105 11.03 -13.67 4.11
CA SER A 105 12.30 -13.19 4.65
C SER A 105 12.40 -13.40 6.16
N LYS A 106 11.35 -13.08 6.93
CA LYS A 106 11.31 -13.27 8.39
C LYS A 106 11.35 -14.75 8.78
N ILE A 107 10.68 -15.63 8.03
CA ILE A 107 10.78 -17.08 8.20
C ILE A 107 12.21 -17.58 7.98
N ARG A 108 12.87 -17.17 6.89
CA ARG A 108 14.27 -17.58 6.60
C ARG A 108 15.25 -17.09 7.67
N ALA A 109 14.98 -15.94 8.28
CA ALA A 109 15.77 -15.40 9.38
C ALA A 109 15.41 -16.00 10.75
N ASN A 110 14.41 -16.88 10.82
CA ASN A 110 13.84 -17.42 12.07
C ASN A 110 13.37 -16.32 13.05
N GLU A 111 12.83 -15.23 12.50
CA GLU A 111 12.32 -14.09 13.26
C GLU A 111 10.80 -14.13 13.38
N ARG A 112 10.28 -13.83 14.57
CA ARG A 112 8.83 -13.73 14.77
C ARG A 112 8.27 -12.55 13.98
N PHE A 113 7.33 -12.85 13.08
CA PHE A 113 6.59 -11.86 12.34
C PHE A 113 5.16 -12.35 12.09
N SER A 114 4.18 -11.46 12.21
CA SER A 114 2.77 -11.83 12.02
C SER A 114 2.07 -10.84 11.09
N MET A 115 1.09 -11.34 10.34
CA MET A 115 0.24 -10.50 9.52
C MET A 115 -1.22 -10.84 9.76
N TYR A 116 -2.01 -9.77 9.93
CA TYR A 116 -3.44 -9.84 10.13
C TYR A 116 -4.11 -9.02 9.03
N VAL A 117 -5.05 -9.63 8.32
CA VAL A 117 -5.85 -8.97 7.29
C VAL A 117 -7.31 -9.12 7.64
N VAL A 118 -8.00 -7.99 7.76
CA VAL A 118 -9.43 -7.91 7.92
C VAL A 118 -10.00 -7.38 6.61
N VAL A 119 -10.84 -8.20 5.98
CA VAL A 119 -11.64 -7.86 4.80
C VAL A 119 -13.10 -8.19 5.11
N PRO A 120 -14.05 -7.48 4.51
CA PRO A 120 -15.45 -7.87 4.62
C PRO A 120 -15.65 -9.25 4.00
N MET A 121 -16.65 -9.98 4.50
CA MET A 121 -16.98 -11.32 3.99
C MET A 121 -17.36 -11.31 2.50
N TRP A 122 -17.99 -10.22 2.07
CA TRP A 122 -18.37 -9.94 0.69
C TRP A 122 -18.09 -8.46 0.41
N PRO A 123 -17.88 -8.06 -0.86
CA PRO A 123 -18.02 -6.64 -1.23
C PRO A 123 -19.39 -6.10 -0.78
N GLU A 124 -19.56 -4.77 -0.68
CA GLU A 124 -20.83 -4.15 -0.23
C GLU A 124 -22.06 -4.57 -1.07
N ASP A 125 -21.86 -5.16 -2.23
CA ASP A 125 -22.90 -5.65 -3.13
C ASP A 125 -23.46 -7.02 -2.72
N VAL A 126 -24.68 -7.30 -3.20
CA VAL A 126 -25.36 -8.58 -2.96
C VAL A 126 -24.48 -9.74 -3.50
N PRO A 127 -24.17 -10.78 -2.70
CA PRO A 127 -23.25 -11.86 -3.10
C PRO A 127 -23.65 -12.62 -4.38
N THR A 128 -24.92 -12.55 -4.76
CA THR A 128 -25.49 -13.16 -5.98
C THR A 128 -25.60 -12.19 -7.16
N GLY A 129 -25.19 -10.93 -6.99
CA GLY A 129 -25.11 -9.96 -8.08
C GLY A 129 -24.00 -10.32 -9.05
N ILE A 130 -24.25 -10.13 -10.34
CA ILE A 130 -23.19 -10.18 -11.36
C ILE A 130 -22.24 -9.02 -11.04
N ALA A 131 -20.94 -9.30 -10.90
CA ALA A 131 -19.93 -8.25 -10.80
C ALA A 131 -20.02 -7.39 -12.07
N THR A 132 -20.52 -6.16 -11.94
CA THR A 132 -20.60 -5.18 -13.02
C THR A 132 -19.25 -4.57 -13.33
#